data_AF-A0AAT9HCE9-F1
#
_entry.id   AF-A0AAT9HCE9-F1
#
_cell.length_a   1.000
_cell.length_b   1.000
_cell.length_c   1.000
_cell.angle_alpha   90.00
_cell.angle_beta   90.00
_cell.angle_gamma   90.00
#
_symmetry.space_group_name_H-M   'P 1'
#
loop_
_entity.id
_entity.type
_entity.pdbx_description
1 polymer ?
#
loop_
_entity_poly.entity_id
_entity_poly.type
_entity_poly.pdbx_seq_one_letter_code
_entity_poly.pdbx_strand_id
1 'polypeptide(L)'
;MEAANKGALEAEGVSVGLGIELPFEQGLNSYVDIGLNFRYFFVRKMMFVKYAQGFVVLPGGLGTLDELFEALTLVQTQKVTQFPIVLFGTDYWGGLVDWLRHTVIDQGKAAEKDLLLFHVTDDVDEAVALVSKEAGR
;
A
#
# COMPACT_ATOMS: atom_id res chain seq x y z
N MET A 1 -11.05 -0.23 -0.24
CA MET A 1 -10.84 1.08 -0.92
C MET A 1 -11.86 2.11 -0.46
N GLU A 2 -13.17 1.85 -0.60
CA GLU A 2 -14.24 2.78 -0.20
C GLU A 2 -14.08 3.39 1.21
N ALA A 3 -13.77 2.57 2.22
CA ALA A 3 -13.63 3.05 3.61
C ALA A 3 -12.59 4.18 3.77
N ALA A 4 -11.46 4.09 3.06
CA ALA A 4 -10.43 5.12 3.09
C ALA A 4 -10.90 6.41 2.37
N ASN A 5 -11.60 6.27 1.24
CA ASN A 5 -12.19 7.41 0.54
C ASN A 5 -13.25 8.12 1.39
N LYS A 6 -14.11 7.34 2.07
CA LYS A 6 -15.12 7.87 2.98
C LYS A 6 -14.51 8.65 4.13
N GLY A 7 -13.51 8.08 4.81
CA GLY A 7 -12.83 8.76 5.92
C GLY A 7 -12.13 10.05 5.49
N ALA A 8 -11.47 10.05 4.31
CA ALA A 8 -10.86 11.26 3.76
C ALA A 8 -11.90 12.35 3.48
N LEU A 9 -13.05 11.98 2.89
CA LEU A 9 -14.12 12.92 2.58
C LEU A 9 -14.80 13.47 3.84
N GLU A 10 -15.07 12.62 4.84
CA GLU A 10 -15.66 13.02 6.13
C GLU A 10 -14.74 13.98 6.90
N ALA A 11 -13.43 13.89 6.70
CA ALA A 11 -12.43 14.79 7.27
C ALA A 11 -12.16 16.03 6.38
N GLU A 12 -12.99 16.31 5.37
CA GLU A 12 -12.83 17.41 4.42
C GLU A 12 -11.49 17.38 3.66
N GLY A 13 -10.88 16.20 3.54
CA GLY A 13 -9.65 15.96 2.79
C GLY A 13 -9.91 15.64 1.31
N VAL A 14 -8.83 15.66 0.51
CA VAL A 14 -8.89 15.28 -0.91
C VAL A 14 -8.96 13.76 -1.03
N SER A 15 -10.06 13.26 -1.60
CA SER A 15 -10.28 11.82 -1.81
C SER A 15 -10.06 11.45 -3.27
N VAL A 16 -8.97 10.74 -3.57
CA VAL A 16 -8.62 10.31 -4.94
C VAL A 16 -8.97 8.83 -5.15
N GLY A 17 -9.56 8.52 -6.31
CA GLY A 17 -9.90 7.16 -6.73
C GLY A 17 -9.33 6.87 -8.11
N LEU A 18 -8.34 5.98 -8.16
CA LEU A 18 -7.77 5.47 -9.42
C LEU A 18 -8.40 4.11 -9.70
N GLY A 19 -9.42 4.08 -10.56
CA GLY A 19 -10.12 2.88 -11.00
C GLY A 19 -9.40 2.16 -12.14
N ILE A 20 -9.76 0.91 -12.37
CA ILE A 20 -9.30 0.11 -13.50
C ILE A 20 -10.52 -0.51 -14.19
N GLU A 21 -10.54 -0.48 -15.52
CA GLU A 21 -11.59 -1.13 -16.31
C GLU A 21 -11.51 -2.64 -16.12
N LEU A 22 -12.58 -3.22 -15.57
CA LEU A 22 -12.72 -4.66 -15.33
C LEU A 22 -13.99 -5.18 -16.01
N PRO A 23 -14.06 -6.48 -16.34
CA PRO A 23 -15.23 -7.05 -17.00
C PRO A 23 -16.49 -7.05 -16.12
N PHE A 24 -16.33 -6.86 -14.80
CA PHE A 24 -17.37 -7.09 -13.79
C PHE A 24 -17.44 -6.01 -12.70
N GLU A 25 -16.42 -5.17 -12.53
CA GLU A 25 -16.41 -4.14 -11.48
C GLU A 25 -16.96 -2.82 -12.02
N GLN A 26 -18.06 -2.34 -11.44
CA GLN A 26 -18.75 -1.13 -11.89
C GLN A 26 -18.30 0.09 -11.09
N GLY A 27 -17.46 0.92 -11.72
CA GLY A 27 -17.28 2.33 -11.37
C GLY A 27 -16.48 2.61 -10.09
N LEU A 28 -16.29 3.90 -9.83
CA LEU A 28 -15.67 4.39 -8.60
C LEU A 28 -16.73 4.47 -7.49
N ASN A 29 -16.30 4.33 -6.23
CA ASN A 29 -17.21 4.46 -5.08
C ASN A 29 -17.69 5.92 -4.91
N SER A 30 -18.79 6.12 -4.20
CA SER A 30 -19.44 7.44 -4.06
C SER A 30 -18.67 8.45 -3.21
N TYR A 31 -17.55 8.06 -2.61
CA TYR A 31 -16.73 8.92 -1.76
C TYR A 31 -15.45 9.40 -2.46
N VAL A 32 -15.32 9.17 -3.77
CA VAL A 32 -14.21 9.69 -4.59
C VAL A 32 -14.54 11.10 -5.07
N ASP A 33 -13.65 12.04 -4.78
CA ASP A 33 -13.72 13.43 -5.27
C ASP A 33 -13.00 13.56 -6.63
N ILE A 34 -11.74 13.10 -6.70
CA ILE A 34 -10.95 13.09 -7.93
C ILE A 34 -10.86 11.65 -8.46
N GLY A 35 -11.58 11.36 -9.54
CA GLY A 35 -11.68 10.03 -10.12
C GLY A 35 -11.02 9.90 -11.50
N LEU A 36 -10.20 8.87 -11.69
CA LEU A 36 -9.70 8.46 -13.02
C LEU A 36 -9.92 6.96 -13.23
N ASN A 37 -10.42 6.57 -14.39
CA ASN A 37 -10.52 5.17 -14.79
C ASN A 37 -9.43 4.85 -15.83
N PHE A 38 -8.56 3.91 -15.49
CA PHE A 38 -7.51 3.44 -16.38
C PHE A 38 -7.98 2.21 -17.15
N ARG A 39 -7.49 2.07 -18.39
CA ARG A 39 -7.63 0.83 -19.17
C ARG A 39 -6.44 -0.11 -19.00
N TYR A 40 -5.26 0.44 -18.72
CA TYR A 40 -4.00 -0.29 -18.65
C TYR A 40 -3.51 -0.36 -17.20
N PHE A 41 -3.37 -1.58 -16.66
CA PHE A 41 -2.95 -1.84 -15.28
C PHE A 41 -1.62 -1.16 -14.91
N PHE A 42 -0.61 -1.27 -15.77
CA PHE A 42 0.71 -0.71 -15.48
C PHE A 42 0.72 0.81 -15.37
N VAL A 43 -0.19 1.51 -16.07
CA VAL A 43 -0.31 2.98 -15.95
C VAL A 43 -0.89 3.32 -14.58
N ARG A 44 -1.93 2.62 -14.14
CA ARG A 44 -2.53 2.82 -12.82
C ARG A 44 -1.52 2.60 -11.69
N LYS A 45 -0.76 1.50 -11.76
CA LYS A 45 0.31 1.17 -10.81
C LYS A 45 1.36 2.28 -10.70
N MET A 46 1.82 2.77 -11.85
CA MET A 46 2.76 3.88 -11.91
C MET A 46 2.22 5.16 -11.23
N MET A 47 0.91 5.44 -11.33
CA MET A 47 0.31 6.60 -10.67
C MET A 47 0.28 6.47 -9.14
N PHE A 48 0.07 5.26 -8.60
CA PHE A 48 0.11 5.05 -7.14
C PHE A 48 1.48 5.38 -6.58
N VAL A 49 2.55 4.93 -7.22
CA VAL A 49 3.92 5.19 -6.75
C VAL A 49 4.33 6.64 -7.00
N LYS A 50 4.00 7.19 -8.18
CA LYS A 50 4.47 8.53 -8.58
C LYS A 50 3.90 9.65 -7.72
N TYR A 51 2.65 9.52 -7.27
CA TYR A 51 1.94 10.59 -6.55
C TYR A 51 1.74 10.32 -5.06
N ALA A 52 2.03 9.11 -4.56
CA ALA A 52 2.08 8.84 -3.14
C ALA A 52 3.48 9.09 -2.55
N GLN A 53 3.53 9.31 -1.25
CA GLN A 53 4.79 9.38 -0.48
C GLN A 53 4.93 8.20 0.49
N GLY A 54 3.96 7.28 0.50
CA GLY A 54 3.93 6.12 1.38
C GLY A 54 2.63 5.35 1.21
N PHE A 55 2.62 4.11 1.69
CA PHE A 55 1.46 3.22 1.64
C PHE A 55 1.01 2.77 3.03
N VAL A 56 -0.31 2.74 3.20
CA VAL A 56 -0.98 1.99 4.27
C VAL A 56 -1.79 0.88 3.61
N VAL A 57 -1.49 -0.36 3.95
CA VAL A 57 -2.00 -1.58 3.32
C VAL A 57 -2.91 -2.31 4.29
N LEU A 58 -4.21 -2.20 4.06
CA LEU A 58 -5.23 -2.93 4.82
C LEU A 58 -5.36 -4.37 4.32
N PRO A 59 -5.96 -5.30 5.11
CA PRO A 59 -6.18 -6.68 4.70
C PRO A 59 -6.86 -6.78 3.33
N GLY A 60 -6.30 -7.57 2.42
CA GLY A 60 -6.77 -7.63 1.04
C GLY A 60 -6.14 -8.76 0.22
N GLY A 61 -6.78 -9.10 -0.90
CA GLY A 61 -6.40 -10.26 -1.72
C GLY A 61 -5.20 -10.03 -2.65
N LEU A 62 -5.18 -10.76 -3.77
CA LEU A 62 -4.05 -10.77 -4.71
C LEU A 62 -3.68 -9.39 -5.27
N GLY A 63 -4.67 -8.54 -5.56
CA GLY A 63 -4.40 -7.17 -6.03
C GLY A 63 -3.68 -6.31 -4.98
N THR A 64 -3.99 -6.50 -3.69
CA THR A 64 -3.31 -5.83 -2.58
C THR A 64 -1.88 -6.32 -2.43
N LEU A 65 -1.66 -7.65 -2.55
CA LEU A 65 -0.33 -8.25 -2.52
C LEU A 65 0.55 -7.77 -3.68
N ASP A 66 -0.03 -7.65 -4.87
CA ASP A 66 0.66 -7.16 -6.07
C ASP A 66 1.22 -5.74 -5.86
N GLU A 67 0.39 -4.80 -5.39
CA GLU A 67 0.84 -3.43 -5.08
C GLU A 67 1.85 -3.39 -3.91
N LEU A 68 1.65 -4.23 -2.88
CA LEU A 68 2.58 -4.34 -1.75
C LEU A 68 3.99 -4.76 -2.20
N PHE A 69 4.09 -5.86 -2.94
CA PHE A 69 5.39 -6.39 -3.37
C PHE A 69 6.06 -5.51 -4.43
N GLU A 70 5.28 -4.79 -5.25
CA GLU A 70 5.82 -3.77 -6.15
C GLU A 70 6.47 -2.64 -5.35
N ALA A 71 5.79 -2.09 -4.34
CA ALA A 71 6.34 -1.04 -3.48
C ALA A 71 7.59 -1.51 -2.72
N LEU A 72 7.55 -2.70 -2.10
CA LEU A 72 8.71 -3.27 -1.41
C LEU A 72 9.93 -3.40 -2.32
N THR A 73 9.73 -3.90 -3.55
CA THR A 73 10.81 -4.06 -4.53
C THR A 73 11.37 -2.71 -4.96
N LEU A 74 10.52 -1.70 -5.15
CA LEU A 74 10.95 -0.34 -5.53
C LEU A 74 11.78 0.33 -4.44
N VAL A 75 11.42 0.15 -3.16
CA VAL A 75 12.21 0.66 -2.02
C VAL A 75 13.50 -0.13 -1.86
N GLN A 76 13.44 -1.46 -1.91
CA GLN A 76 14.61 -2.34 -1.80
C GLN A 76 15.67 -2.03 -2.87
N THR A 77 15.23 -1.71 -4.09
CA THR A 77 16.09 -1.36 -5.23
C THR A 77 16.41 0.13 -5.33
N GLN A 78 16.00 0.93 -4.34
CA GLN A 78 16.24 2.38 -4.28
C GLN A 78 15.71 3.16 -5.49
N LYS A 79 14.70 2.62 -6.19
CA LYS A 79 13.99 3.34 -7.26
C LYS A 79 13.03 4.39 -6.70
N VAL A 80 12.57 4.15 -5.49
CA VAL A 80 11.88 5.14 -4.66
C VAL A 80 12.63 5.20 -3.33
N THR A 81 12.89 6.40 -2.87
CA THR A 81 13.56 6.66 -1.59
C THR A 81 12.57 7.33 -0.65
N GLN A 82 12.60 7.00 0.64
CA GLN A 82 11.71 7.56 1.66
C GLN A 82 10.23 7.28 1.38
N PHE A 83 9.86 5.99 1.35
CA PHE A 83 8.49 5.55 1.09
C PHE A 83 8.04 4.59 2.20
N PRO A 84 7.49 5.10 3.31
CA PRO A 84 6.94 4.27 4.39
C PRO A 84 5.90 3.29 3.87
N ILE A 85 6.00 2.04 4.30
CA ILE A 85 5.00 0.99 4.02
C ILE A 85 4.49 0.47 5.37
N VAL A 86 3.19 0.62 5.62
CA VAL A 86 2.55 0.13 6.84
C VAL A 86 1.51 -0.91 6.48
N LEU A 87 1.58 -2.08 7.10
CA LEU A 87 0.59 -3.15 7.00
C LEU A 87 -0.32 -3.09 8.23
N PHE A 88 -1.61 -2.87 8.03
CA PHE A 88 -2.58 -2.80 9.13
C PHE A 88 -3.23 -4.16 9.36
N GLY A 89 -3.23 -4.67 10.60
CA GLY A 89 -3.79 -5.96 11.00
C GLY A 89 -2.76 -7.06 11.20
N THR A 90 -2.18 -7.18 12.40
CA THR A 90 -1.09 -8.13 12.69
C THR A 90 -1.52 -9.58 12.47
N ASP A 91 -2.74 -9.94 12.86
CA ASP A 91 -3.28 -11.29 12.70
C ASP A 91 -3.39 -11.70 11.23
N TYR A 92 -3.74 -10.74 10.35
CA TYR A 92 -3.87 -11.00 8.92
C TYR A 92 -2.51 -11.17 8.25
N TRP A 93 -1.56 -10.29 8.57
CA TRP A 93 -0.25 -10.25 7.91
C TRP A 93 0.78 -11.21 8.52
N GLY A 94 0.57 -11.69 9.75
CA GLY A 94 1.54 -12.51 10.49
C GLY A 94 2.06 -13.71 9.69
N GLY A 95 1.16 -14.49 9.09
CA GLY A 95 1.57 -15.65 8.28
C GLY A 95 2.41 -15.31 7.04
N LEU A 96 2.17 -14.14 6.43
CA LEU A 96 3.00 -13.66 5.30
C LEU A 96 4.39 -13.25 5.79
N VAL A 97 4.46 -12.52 6.90
CA VAL A 97 5.72 -12.06 7.49
C VAL A 97 6.57 -13.24 7.96
N ASP A 98 5.95 -14.22 8.60
CA ASP A 98 6.62 -15.45 9.03
C ASP A 98 7.17 -16.23 7.83
N TRP A 99 6.42 -16.32 6.73
CA TRP A 99 6.91 -16.95 5.50
C TRP A 99 8.09 -16.18 4.88
N LEU A 100 8.02 -14.85 4.83
CA LEU A 100 9.13 -14.02 4.36
C LEU A 100 10.40 -14.25 5.20
N ARG A 101 10.25 -14.30 6.53
CA ARG A 101 11.35 -14.56 7.46
C ARG A 101 11.92 -15.97 7.32
N HIS A 102 11.08 -16.98 7.49
CA HIS A 102 11.51 -18.37 7.65
C HIS A 102 11.71 -19.14 6.34
N THR A 103 11.31 -18.57 5.21
CA THR A 103 11.47 -19.21 3.90
C THR A 103 12.28 -18.34 2.96
N VAL A 104 11.87 -17.09 2.73
CA VAL A 104 12.51 -16.24 1.72
C VAL A 104 13.89 -15.78 2.20
N ILE A 105 14.01 -15.33 3.44
CA ILE A 105 15.28 -14.87 4.02
C ILE A 105 16.19 -16.04 4.39
N ASP A 106 15.68 -17.06 5.07
CA ASP A 106 16.49 -18.24 5.44
C ASP A 106 17.09 -18.97 4.21
N GLN A 107 16.44 -18.90 3.04
CA GLN A 107 16.97 -19.46 1.79
C GLN A 107 17.80 -18.46 0.96
N GLY A 108 18.09 -17.28 1.50
CA GLY A 108 18.95 -16.26 0.89
C GLY A 108 18.33 -15.58 -0.34
N LYS A 109 17.00 -15.47 -0.40
CA LYS A 109 16.28 -14.78 -1.50
C LYS A 109 16.04 -13.30 -1.19
N ALA A 110 16.11 -12.93 0.08
CA ALA A 110 16.10 -11.57 0.60
C ALA A 110 17.03 -11.47 1.82
N ALA A 111 17.23 -10.28 2.36
CA ALA A 111 18.02 -10.04 3.55
C ALA A 111 17.14 -9.68 4.75
N GLU A 112 17.61 -9.94 5.97
CA GLU A 112 16.89 -9.59 7.22
C GLU A 112 16.50 -8.10 7.28
N LYS A 113 17.37 -7.22 6.76
CA LYS A 113 17.11 -5.78 6.66
C LYS A 113 15.91 -5.43 5.77
N ASP A 114 15.52 -6.31 4.85
CA ASP A 114 14.40 -6.05 3.95
C ASP A 114 13.05 -6.15 4.68
N LEU A 115 13.02 -6.77 5.87
CA LEU A 115 11.87 -6.72 6.77
C LEU A 115 11.71 -5.36 7.46
N LEU A 116 12.75 -4.51 7.43
CA LEU A 116 12.68 -3.14 7.94
C LEU A 116 12.04 -2.18 6.93
N LEU A 117 11.69 -2.66 5.72
CA LEU A 117 11.05 -1.84 4.69
C LEU A 117 9.57 -1.59 4.97
N PHE A 118 8.98 -2.32 5.93
CA PHE A 118 7.58 -2.14 6.31
C PHE A 118 7.39 -2.30 7.82
N HIS A 119 6.29 -1.74 8.31
CA HIS A 119 5.82 -1.90 9.68
C HIS A 119 4.49 -2.65 9.70
N VAL A 120 4.22 -3.40 10.77
CA VAL A 120 2.92 -4.07 10.97
C VAL A 120 2.33 -3.57 12.28
N THR A 121 1.08 -3.14 12.27
CA THR A 121 0.41 -2.59 13.46
C THR A 121 -1.10 -2.80 13.42
N ASP A 122 -1.73 -2.77 14.58
CA ASP A 122 -3.19 -2.70 14.75
C ASP A 122 -3.65 -1.31 15.24
N ASP A 123 -2.72 -0.40 15.52
CA ASP A 123 -3.00 0.95 15.99
C ASP A 123 -3.04 1.93 14.81
N VAL A 124 -4.20 2.57 14.64
CA VAL A 124 -4.43 3.55 13.57
C VAL A 124 -3.53 4.78 13.77
N ASP A 125 -3.35 5.22 15.01
CA ASP A 125 -2.53 6.40 15.31
C ASP A 125 -1.05 6.11 15.06
N GLU A 126 -0.59 4.89 15.39
CA GLU A 126 0.77 4.44 15.05
C GLU A 126 0.97 4.40 13.52
N ALA A 127 0.02 3.83 12.78
CA ALA A 127 0.10 3.77 11.32
C ALA A 127 0.23 5.18 10.70
N VAL A 128 -0.58 6.14 11.16
CA VAL A 128 -0.52 7.55 10.72
C VAL A 128 0.81 8.19 11.10
N ALA A 129 1.30 7.96 12.32
CA ALA A 129 2.58 8.50 12.78
C ALA A 129 3.77 7.99 11.96
N LEU A 130 3.79 6.69 11.64
CA LEU A 130 4.84 6.06 10.83
C LEU A 130 4.90 6.67 9.42
N VAL A 131 3.74 6.77 8.73
CA VAL A 131 3.72 7.34 7.38
C VAL A 131 4.03 8.84 7.35
N SER A 132 3.62 9.59 8.37
CA SER A 132 3.83 11.06 8.40
C SER A 132 5.28 11.42 8.75
N LYS A 133 5.93 10.64 9.61
CA LYS A 133 7.30 10.91 10.06
C LYS A 133 8.34 10.66 8.97
N GLU A 134 8.08 9.68 8.10
CA GLU A 134 9.01 9.27 7.06
C GLU A 134 8.79 9.99 5.72
N ALA A 135 7.55 10.40 5.41
CA ALA A 135 7.21 11.15 4.21
C ALA A 135 7.58 12.65 4.27
N GLY A 136 7.78 13.20 5.48
CA GLY A 136 7.97 14.64 5.72
C GLY A 136 9.42 15.16 5.71
N ARG A 137 10.38 14.46 5.10
CA ARG A 137 11.79 14.92 4.99
C ARG A 137 12.25 15.03 3.56
#